data_AF-A0A1Q5XBM8-F1
#
_entry.id   AF-A0A1Q5XBM8-F1
#
_cell.length_a   1.000
_cell.length_b   1.000
_cell.length_c   1.000
_cell.angle_alpha   90.00
_cell.angle_beta   90.00
_cell.angle_gamma   90.00
#
_symmetry.space_group_name_H-M   'P 1'
#
loop_
_entity.id
_entity.type
_entity.pdbx_description
1 polymer ?
#
loop_
_entity_poly.entity_id
_entity_poly.type
_entity_poly.pdbx_seq_one_letter_code
_entity_poly.pdbx_strand_id
1 'polypeptide(L)' 'MSAYSEFDKERLEVDTLLRQGYSITSIQEDLDGARVKFISSDPGKSSQELLLLTADARKHVTTLLFAGIKPVTVIETHI' A
#
# COMPACT_ATOMS: atom_id res chain seq x y z
N MET A 1 -18.13 -4.69 15.48
CA MET A 1 -17.51 -4.88 14.15
C MET A 1 -16.71 -6.18 14.22
N SER A 2 -16.56 -6.90 13.09
CA SER A 2 -15.82 -8.17 13.06
C SER A 2 -14.36 -7.93 12.68
N ALA A 3 -13.46 -8.83 13.09
CA ALA A 3 -12.05 -8.78 12.68
C ALA A 3 -11.88 -8.70 11.15
N TYR A 4 -12.75 -9.39 10.40
CA TYR A 4 -12.76 -9.30 8.94
C TYR A 4 -13.07 -7.89 8.42
N SER A 5 -14.02 -7.18 9.03
CA SER A 5 -14.37 -5.83 8.58
C SER A 5 -13.25 -4.82 8.79
N GLU A 6 -12.45 -4.99 9.85
CA GLU A 6 -11.27 -4.15 10.12
C GLU A 6 -10.17 -4.43 9.10
N PHE A 7 -9.89 -5.71 8.83
CA PHE A 7 -8.97 -6.12 7.78
C PHE A 7 -9.38 -5.60 6.40
N ASP A 8 -10.64 -5.77 6.00
CA ASP A 8 -11.10 -5.41 4.65
C ASP A 8 -11.01 -3.90 4.43
N LYS A 9 -11.25 -3.10 5.48
CA LYS A 9 -11.03 -1.65 5.45
C LYS A 9 -9.55 -1.32 5.19
N GLU A 10 -8.64 -1.87 5.98
CA GLU A 10 -7.20 -1.64 5.82
C GLU A 10 -6.68 -2.10 4.45
N ARG A 11 -7.15 -3.26 3.98
CA ARG A 11 -6.85 -3.80 2.64
C ARG A 11 -7.31 -2.84 1.55
N LEU A 12 -8.53 -2.32 1.64
CA LEU A 12 -9.07 -1.38 0.66
C LEU A 12 -8.29 -0.07 0.60
N GLU A 13 -7.83 0.46 1.74
CA GLU A 13 -7.00 1.66 1.81
C GLU A 13 -5.65 1.44 1.09
N VAL A 14 -4.96 0.34 1.40
CA VAL A 14 -3.71 -0.05 0.72
C VAL A 14 -3.93 -0.20 -0.78
N ASP A 15 -4.91 -1.00 -1.19
CA ASP A 15 -5.16 -1.30 -2.61
C ASP A 15 -5.55 -0.02 -3.37
N THR A 16 -6.20 0.93 -2.72
CA THR A 16 -6.56 2.22 -3.31
C THR A 16 -5.34 3.07 -3.60
N LEU A 17 -4.39 3.17 -2.66
CA LEU A 17 -3.14 3.89 -2.89
C LEU A 17 -2.34 3.28 -4.05
N LEU A 18 -2.23 1.95 -4.07
CA LEU A 18 -1.54 1.25 -5.16
C LEU A 18 -2.20 1.52 -6.53
N ARG A 19 -3.54 1.49 -6.60
CA ARG A 19 -4.28 1.84 -7.82
C ARG A 19 -4.12 3.31 -8.23
N GLN A 20 -3.90 4.21 -7.28
CA GLN A 20 -3.66 5.63 -7.54
C GLN A 20 -2.24 5.94 -8.04
N GLY A 21 -1.40 4.92 -8.25
CA GLY A 21 -0.02 5.06 -8.72
C GLY A 21 1.00 5.23 -7.60
N TYR A 22 0.60 5.04 -6.34
CA TYR A 22 1.55 5.03 -5.24
C TYR A 22 2.32 3.71 -5.18
N SER A 23 3.57 3.79 -4.77
CA SER A 23 4.44 2.65 -4.50
C SER A 23 4.84 2.63 -3.04
N ILE A 24 4.89 1.43 -2.45
CA ILE A 24 5.39 1.23 -1.08
C ILE A 24 6.90 1.45 -1.08
N THR A 25 7.39 2.27 -0.14
CA THR A 25 8.83 2.57 0.01
C THR A 25 9.43 2.05 1.30
N SER A 26 8.62 1.92 2.35
CA SER A 26 9.07 1.45 3.64
C SER A 26 7.90 0.85 4.42
N ILE A 27 8.22 -0.17 5.23
CA ILE A 27 7.34 -0.74 6.23
C ILE A 27 8.10 -0.73 7.55
N GLN A 28 7.53 -0.11 8.58
CA GLN A 28 8.05 -0.12 9.94
C GLN A 28 7.01 -0.76 10.86
N GLU A 29 7.35 -1.91 11.42
CA GLU A 29 6.47 -2.66 12.32
C GLU A 29 6.95 -2.53 13.77
N ASP A 30 6.01 -2.29 14.68
CA ASP A 30 6.20 -2.22 16.12
C ASP A 30 5.01 -2.87 16.85
N LEU A 31 4.92 -2.69 18.17
CA LEU A 31 3.84 -3.27 18.97
C LEU A 31 2.46 -2.60 18.73
N ASP A 32 2.44 -1.42 18.11
CA ASP A 32 1.23 -0.67 17.81
C ASP A 32 0.68 -0.98 16.41
N GLY A 33 1.43 -1.71 15.58
CA GLY A 33 1.04 -2.13 14.23
C GLY A 33 2.18 -1.98 13.23
N ALA A 34 1.82 -1.80 11.95
CA ALA A 34 2.80 -1.52 10.90
C ALA A 34 2.49 -0.22 10.17
N ARG A 35 3.46 0.69 10.13
CA ARG A 35 3.41 1.92 9.34
C ARG A 35 3.98 1.65 7.96
N VAL A 36 3.15 1.82 6.93
CA VAL A 36 3.50 1.62 5.53
C VAL A 36 3.57 2.98 4.85
N LYS A 37 4.74 3.32 4.32
CA LYS A 37 4.97 4.57 3.59
C LYS A 37 4.81 4.36 2.10
N PHE A 38 4.14 5.31 1.47
CA PHE A 38 3.81 5.32 0.06
C PHE A 38 4.33 6.61 -0.58
N ILE A 39 4.91 6.51 -1.77
CA ILE A 39 5.25 7.67 -2.60
C ILE A 39 4.55 7.56 -3.94
N SER A 40 4.18 8.71 -4.50
CA SER A 40 3.67 8.80 -5.86
C SER A 40 4.81 9.13 -6.83
N SER A 41 4.76 8.59 -8.05
CA SER A 41 5.60 9.03 -9.15
C SER A 41 5.19 10.38 -9.73
N ASP A 42 3.93 10.79 -9.51
CA ASP A 42 3.41 12.05 -10.04
C ASP A 42 4.02 13.26 -9.30
N PRO A 43 4.65 14.21 -10.02
CA PRO A 43 5.16 15.44 -9.43
C PRO A 43 4.01 16.28 -8.88
N GLY A 44 3.97 16.45 -7.55
CA GLY A 44 2.95 17.22 -6.82
C GLY A 44 2.10 16.40 -5.85
N LYS A 45 2.17 15.06 -5.89
CA LYS A 45 1.52 14.21 -4.88
C LYS A 45 2.47 13.94 -3.70
N SER A 46 2.06 14.34 -2.50
CA SER A 46 2.80 14.08 -1.27
C SER A 46 2.85 12.60 -0.92
N SER A 47 3.87 12.19 -0.17
CA SER A 47 3.94 10.86 0.44
C SER A 47 2.75 10.62 1.37
N GLN A 48 2.24 9.39 1.38
CA GLN A 48 1.19 8.95 2.29
C GLN A 48 1.71 7.88 3.24
N GLU A 49 1.12 7.78 4.43
CA GLU A 49 1.44 6.77 5.43
C GLU A 49 0.15 6.13 5.93
N LEU A 50 0.11 4.80 6.01
CA LEU A 50 -1.00 4.05 6.61
C LEU A 50 -0.48 3.25 7.81
N LEU A 51 -1.23 3.26 8.91
CA LEU A 51 -1.01 2.39 10.05
C LEU A 51 -1.94 1.18 9.96
N LEU A 52 -1.37 -0.01 9.82
CA LEU A 52 -2.09 -1.27 9.75
C LEU A 52 -2.08 -1.94 11.11
N LEU A 53 -3.27 -2.12 11.69
CA LEU A 53 -3.46 -2.71 13.00
C LEU A 53 -3.72 -4.23 12.89
N THR A 54 -4.38 -4.66 11.82
CA THR A 54 -4.71 -6.09 11.65
C THR A 54 -3.52 -6.88 11.11
N ALA A 55 -3.31 -8.09 11.66
CA ALA A 55 -2.26 -8.98 11.18
C ALA A 55 -2.46 -9.42 9.72
N ASP A 56 -3.73 -9.57 9.31
CA ASP A 56 -4.07 -9.94 7.94
C ASP A 56 -3.73 -8.83 6.94
N ALA A 57 -3.88 -7.54 7.30
CA ALA A 57 -3.47 -6.45 6.43
C ALA A 57 -1.94 -6.38 6.29
N ARG A 58 -1.19 -6.64 7.37
CA ARG A 58 0.28 -6.73 7.31
C ARG A 58 0.72 -7.86 6.39
N LYS A 59 0.11 -9.04 6.52
CA LYS A 59 0.34 -10.19 5.63
C LYS A 59 0.01 -9.84 4.17
N HIS A 60 -1.08 -9.13 3.92
CA HIS A 60 -1.48 -8.67 2.59
C HIS A 60 -0.39 -7.79 1.97
N VAL A 61 0.04 -6.73 2.66
CA VAL A 61 1.09 -5.82 2.17
C VAL A 61 2.40 -6.56 1.89
N THR A 62 2.84 -7.42 2.80
CA THR A 62 4.05 -8.24 2.58
C THR A 62 3.90 -9.14 1.35
N THR A 63 2.72 -9.75 1.16
CA THR A 63 2.43 -10.57 -0.03
C THR A 63 2.53 -9.74 -1.31
N LEU A 64 1.98 -8.52 -1.33
CA LEU A 64 2.05 -7.62 -2.49
C LEU A 64 3.49 -7.25 -2.85
N LEU A 65 4.35 -7.02 -1.85
CA LEU A 65 5.79 -6.74 -2.07
C LEU A 65 6.51 -7.91 -2.74
N PHE A 66 6.29 -9.14 -2.24
CA PHE A 66 6.95 -10.33 -2.78
C PHE A 66 6.34 -10.80 -4.12
N ALA A 67 5.05 -10.56 -4.34
CA ALA A 67 4.39 -10.85 -5.61
C ALA A 67 4.89 -9.97 -6.77
N GLY A 68 5.73 -8.97 -6.50
CA GLY A 68 6.36 -8.15 -7.53
C GLY A 68 5.37 -7.27 -8.27
N ILE A 69 4.30 -6.84 -7.61
CA ILE A 69 3.34 -5.89 -8.19
C ILE A 69 4.06 -4.55 -8.33
N LYS A 70 4.71 -4.37 -9.48
CA LYS A 70 5.23 -3.07 -9.89
C LYS A 70 4.04 -2.16 -10.21
N PRO A 71 4.11 -0.88 -9.86
CA PRO A 71 3.18 0.10 -10.41
C PRO A 71 3.18 -0.03 -11.94
N VAL A 72 1.99 0.02 -12.54
CA VAL A 72 1.83 0.02 -14.00
C VAL A 72 2.73 1.12 -14.57
N THR A 73 3.78 0.72 -15.27
CA THR A 73 4.63 1.68 -15.99
C THR A 73 3.85 2.11 -17.22
N VAL A 74 3.45 3.38 -17.27
CA VAL A 74 2.84 3.96 -18.47
C VAL A 74 3.89 3.91 -19.57
N ILE A 75 3.73 2.99 -20.51
CA ILE A 75 4.54 2.93 -21.73
C ILE A 75 4.11 4.11 -22.61
N GLU A 76 4.88 5.18 -22.61
CA GLU A 76 4.74 6.26 -23.59
C GLU A 76 4.96 5.68 -24.99
N THR A 77 3.85 5.41 -25.69
CA THR A 77 3.87 5.03 -27.10
C THR A 77 4.19 6.28 -27.90
N HIS A 78 5.45 6.46 -28.27
CA HIS A 78 5.83 7.42 -29.30
C HIS A 78 5.38 6.84 -30.65
N ILE A 79 4.41 7.51 -31.28
CA ILE A 79 3.98 7.29 -32.68
C ILE A 79 4.83 8.21 -33.57
#